data_AF-A0A2I0X1D4-F1
#
_entry.id   AF-A0A2I0X1D4-F1
#
_cell.length_a   1.000
_cell.length_b   1.000
_cell.length_c   1.000
_cell.angle_alpha   90.00
_cell.angle_beta   90.00
_cell.angle_gamma   90.00
#
_symmetry.space_group_name_H-M   'P 1'
#
loop_
_entity.id
_entity.type
_entity.pdbx_description
1 polymer ?
#
loop_
_entity_poly.entity_id
_entity_poly.type
_entity_poly.pdbx_seq_one_letter_code
_entity_poly.pdbx_strand_id
1 'polypeptide(L)'
;MAAPASSSIHSPLRSSLRIPRGRNCSPPGASSISLLPRGLRSTSLGRIGFSCSSSDQILTRVAASSAPVMDPTKGEVALKVPTVVDVDLGDRSYPIYIGSGLLDAPDLLQRHVAGKRVLVVTNTTIAPLYLDRVVEALTRGNSHVSVESVILPDGEKYKDMGTLMKIFDKAIESRMDRRCTFVALGGGVIGDMCGFAAATYVRGVNFIQIPTTLMAQVDSSVGGKTGINHPLAKNMIGAFYQPQCVLIDTDTLNTLPDRELASGIGEVIKYGLIRDAKFFEWQERNMEALLARDSSALAYAIKRSCENKADVVSLDEKESGLRATLNLGHTFGHVRYRDFPNYYNFFFVLILGFPNKS
;
A
#
# COMPACT_ATOMS: atom_id res chain seq x y z
N MET A 1 56.55 -28.54 -15.51
CA MET A 1 57.85 -28.44 -14.80
C MET A 1 58.02 -26.99 -14.41
N ALA A 2 58.28 -26.55 -13.18
CA ALA A 2 58.25 -27.14 -11.86
C ALA A 2 58.15 -25.93 -10.89
N ALA A 3 57.38 -26.05 -9.81
CA ALA A 3 57.62 -25.26 -8.60
C ALA A 3 58.91 -25.78 -7.91
N PRO A 4 59.48 -25.05 -6.93
CA PRO A 4 59.18 -25.41 -5.54
C PRO A 4 59.10 -24.18 -4.58
N ALA A 5 58.15 -24.15 -3.63
CA ALA A 5 58.27 -24.54 -2.21
C ALA A 5 58.73 -23.37 -1.31
N SER A 6 58.42 -23.22 -0.02
CA SER A 6 57.43 -23.74 0.94
C SER A 6 57.86 -23.17 2.30
N SER A 7 56.91 -22.81 3.17
CA SER A 7 56.95 -22.86 4.66
C SER A 7 56.01 -21.77 5.20
N SER A 8 55.05 -21.90 6.12
CA SER A 8 54.54 -22.90 7.08
C SER A 8 54.50 -22.25 8.48
N ILE A 9 53.27 -22.19 9.03
CA ILE A 9 52.91 -22.29 10.46
C ILE A 9 53.00 -21.00 11.33
N HIS A 10 51.83 -20.47 11.74
CA HIS A 10 51.37 -20.51 13.16
C HIS A 10 49.99 -19.83 13.37
N SER A 11 49.00 -20.63 13.74
CA SER A 11 47.93 -20.27 14.69
C SER A 11 48.29 -20.96 16.02
N PRO A 12 47.95 -20.46 17.23
CA PRO A 12 46.55 -20.30 17.67
C PRO A 12 46.32 -19.14 18.65
N LEU A 13 45.06 -18.80 18.96
CA LEU A 13 44.59 -18.51 20.33
C LEU A 13 43.07 -18.32 20.34
N ARG A 14 42.37 -19.31 20.91
CA ARG A 14 41.00 -19.20 21.39
C ARG A 14 41.00 -18.37 22.67
N SER A 15 40.28 -17.26 22.71
CA SER A 15 39.89 -16.59 23.96
C SER A 15 38.43 -16.91 24.27
N SER A 16 38.25 -17.71 25.31
CA SER A 16 36.98 -18.06 25.93
C SER A 16 36.55 -16.93 26.87
N LEU A 17 35.63 -16.07 26.42
CA LEU A 17 34.97 -15.09 27.27
C LEU A 17 33.89 -15.79 28.13
N ARG A 18 34.17 -15.89 29.44
CA ARG A 18 33.20 -16.27 30.48
C ARG A 18 32.25 -15.12 30.73
N ILE A 19 30.94 -15.36 30.55
CA ILE A 19 29.85 -14.46 30.97
C ILE A 19 29.43 -14.85 32.40
N PRO A 20 29.38 -13.94 33.38
CA PRO A 20 28.85 -14.24 34.71
C PRO A 20 27.30 -14.27 34.69
N ARG A 21 26.73 -15.30 35.33
CA ARG A 21 25.30 -15.42 35.66
C ARG A 21 24.95 -14.63 36.92
N GLY A 22 23.80 -13.96 36.90
CA GLY A 22 23.08 -13.38 38.05
C GLY A 22 22.38 -12.08 37.64
N ARG A 23 21.12 -11.80 37.94
CA ARG A 23 20.14 -12.36 38.87
C ARG A 23 18.71 -12.18 38.31
N ASN A 24 17.82 -13.07 38.75
CA ASN A 24 16.36 -12.98 38.57
C ASN A 24 15.79 -11.74 39.26
N CYS A 25 14.92 -11.01 38.58
CA CYS A 25 13.94 -10.12 39.17
C CYS A 25 12.56 -10.50 38.62
N SER A 26 11.74 -11.12 39.46
CA SER A 26 10.30 -11.32 39.23
C SER A 26 9.50 -10.13 39.80
N PRO A 27 8.31 -9.82 39.27
CA PRO A 27 7.57 -8.59 39.58
C PRO A 27 6.65 -8.77 40.81
N PRO A 28 6.36 -7.71 41.58
CA PRO A 28 5.11 -7.61 42.33
C PRO A 28 4.08 -6.89 41.43
N GLY A 29 2.80 -7.20 41.38
CA GLY A 29 1.91 -8.03 42.16
C GLY A 29 0.52 -7.65 41.65
N ALA A 30 -0.27 -8.65 41.25
CA ALA A 30 -1.64 -8.46 40.80
C ALA A 30 -2.49 -7.86 41.92
N SER A 31 -3.35 -6.89 41.59
CA SER A 31 -4.49 -6.52 42.41
C SER A 31 -5.73 -6.61 41.55
N SER A 32 -6.46 -7.71 41.76
CA SER A 32 -7.80 -7.98 41.26
C SER A 32 -8.83 -7.12 41.99
N ILE A 33 -9.67 -6.40 41.26
CA ILE A 33 -11.00 -5.99 41.73
C ILE A 33 -12.02 -6.45 40.69
N SER A 34 -12.96 -7.22 41.19
CA SER A 34 -14.06 -7.90 40.50
C SER A 34 -15.39 -7.18 40.76
N LEU A 35 -16.29 -7.22 39.76
CA LEU A 35 -17.77 -7.38 39.88
C LEU A 35 -18.54 -6.20 40.53
N LEU A 36 -19.71 -5.70 40.08
CA LEU A 36 -20.82 -6.13 39.21
C LEU A 36 -21.74 -4.90 38.91
N PRO A 37 -22.74 -5.05 38.00
CA PRO A 37 -23.57 -3.97 37.45
C PRO A 37 -24.95 -3.83 38.11
N ARG A 38 -25.60 -2.68 37.89
CA ARG A 38 -27.05 -2.40 38.04
C ARG A 38 -27.40 -1.30 37.03
N GLY A 39 -28.53 -1.26 36.32
CA GLY A 39 -29.74 -2.06 36.34
C GLY A 39 -30.70 -1.58 35.23
N LEU A 40 -31.68 -2.44 34.93
CA LEU A 40 -32.78 -2.27 33.99
C LEU A 40 -33.79 -1.18 34.37
N ARG A 41 -34.48 -0.62 33.34
CA ARG A 41 -35.92 -0.22 33.26
C ARG A 41 -36.17 0.15 31.78
N SER A 42 -36.92 -0.59 30.96
CA SER A 42 -38.35 -0.94 30.94
C SER A 42 -39.31 0.21 30.55
N THR A 43 -39.99 -0.02 29.41
CA THR A 43 -41.38 0.33 29.01
C THR A 43 -41.78 1.79 28.73
N SER A 44 -42.26 2.07 27.51
CA SER A 44 -43.69 1.90 27.16
C SER A 44 -43.95 2.14 25.66
N LEU A 45 -44.77 1.25 25.07
CA LEU A 45 -45.37 1.39 23.74
C LEU A 45 -46.61 2.29 23.82
N GLY A 46 -46.75 3.22 22.87
CA GLY A 46 -47.98 3.93 22.55
C GLY A 46 -48.48 3.53 21.15
N ARG A 47 -49.78 3.22 21.07
CA ARG A 47 -50.51 2.61 19.94
C ARG A 47 -51.18 3.67 19.04
N ILE A 48 -51.23 3.33 17.74
CA ILE A 48 -52.36 3.43 16.78
C ILE A 48 -52.83 4.82 16.27
N GLY A 49 -52.96 4.89 14.94
CA GLY A 49 -53.86 5.81 14.23
C GLY A 49 -53.80 5.69 12.71
N PHE A 50 -54.50 4.70 12.13
CA PHE A 50 -54.85 4.65 10.71
C PHE A 50 -56.12 5.49 10.46
N SER A 51 -56.19 6.24 9.36
CA SER A 51 -57.43 6.30 8.56
C SER A 51 -57.13 6.79 7.13
N CYS A 52 -57.90 6.24 6.20
CA CYS A 52 -57.89 6.44 4.76
C CYS A 52 -59.18 7.18 4.38
N SER A 53 -59.14 8.09 3.41
CA SER A 53 -60.32 8.36 2.59
C SER A 53 -59.96 8.93 1.21
N SER A 54 -60.73 8.44 0.26
CA SER A 54 -60.73 8.50 -1.20
C SER A 54 -61.04 9.84 -1.86
N SER A 55 -60.43 10.00 -3.04
CA SER A 55 -60.99 10.45 -4.34
C SER A 55 -61.70 11.81 -4.45
N ASP A 56 -61.13 12.69 -5.27
CA ASP A 56 -61.90 13.53 -6.19
C ASP A 56 -61.10 13.82 -7.48
N GLN A 57 -61.72 13.53 -8.62
CA GLN A 57 -61.21 13.80 -9.96
C GLN A 57 -61.62 15.21 -10.39
N ILE A 58 -60.66 16.04 -10.81
CA ILE A 58 -60.94 17.24 -11.59
C ILE A 58 -60.06 17.25 -12.85
N LEU A 59 -60.74 17.16 -13.99
CA LEU A 59 -60.24 17.37 -15.34
C LEU A 59 -59.87 18.85 -15.54
N THR A 60 -58.62 19.13 -15.91
CA THR A 60 -58.27 20.40 -16.55
C THR A 60 -57.16 20.26 -17.58
N ARG A 61 -57.58 20.45 -18.84
CA ARG A 61 -56.90 21.01 -20.03
C ARG A 61 -55.39 20.79 -20.21
N VAL A 62 -55.09 20.03 -21.26
CA VAL A 62 -53.82 20.03 -22.01
C VAL A 62 -53.58 21.41 -22.64
N ALA A 63 -52.41 21.99 -22.35
CA ALA A 63 -51.79 23.02 -23.18
C ALA A 63 -50.32 22.64 -23.37
N ALA A 64 -49.92 22.44 -24.62
CA ALA A 64 -48.57 22.06 -25.00
C ALA A 64 -47.61 23.24 -24.80
N SER A 65 -46.52 23.00 -24.07
CA SER A 65 -45.35 23.88 -24.01
C SER A 65 -44.14 23.02 -24.37
N SER A 66 -43.48 23.40 -25.46
CA SER A 66 -42.25 22.81 -25.98
C SER A 66 -41.15 22.85 -24.92
N ALA A 67 -40.71 21.69 -24.46
CA ALA A 67 -39.51 21.56 -23.62
C ALA A 67 -38.27 21.96 -24.44
N PRO A 68 -37.40 22.83 -23.93
CA PRO A 68 -36.12 23.09 -24.57
C PRO A 68 -35.23 21.85 -24.42
N VAL A 69 -34.65 21.43 -25.54
CA VAL A 69 -33.58 20.43 -25.60
C VAL A 69 -32.38 21.00 -24.83
N MET A 70 -32.08 20.44 -23.66
CA MET A 70 -30.87 20.80 -22.92
C MET A 70 -29.68 20.04 -23.49
N ASP A 71 -28.69 20.84 -23.88
CA ASP A 71 -27.31 20.51 -24.21
C ASP A 71 -26.64 19.72 -23.06
N PRO A 72 -26.00 18.55 -23.30
CA PRO A 72 -25.29 17.82 -22.26
C PRO A 72 -23.96 18.53 -21.95
N THR A 73 -24.04 19.58 -21.14
CA THR A 73 -22.84 20.22 -20.58
C THR A 73 -22.28 19.35 -19.45
N LYS A 74 -21.06 18.86 -19.69
CA LYS A 74 -20.03 18.37 -18.74
C LYS A 74 -20.54 18.03 -17.34
N GLY A 75 -20.64 16.73 -17.06
CA GLY A 75 -20.79 16.23 -15.69
C GLY A 75 -19.63 16.70 -14.82
N GLU A 76 -19.91 17.53 -13.82
CA GLU A 76 -19.05 17.69 -12.66
C GLU A 76 -18.90 16.33 -11.98
N VAL A 77 -17.70 15.76 -12.05
CA VAL A 77 -17.35 14.57 -11.27
C VAL A 77 -17.29 15.03 -9.81
N ALA A 78 -18.36 14.83 -9.06
CA ALA A 78 -18.36 15.05 -7.62
C ALA A 78 -17.27 14.18 -6.99
N LEU A 79 -16.20 14.81 -6.51
CA LEU A 79 -15.12 14.14 -5.78
C LEU A 79 -15.73 13.44 -4.57
N LYS A 80 -15.76 12.10 -4.59
CA LYS A 80 -16.22 11.30 -3.44
C LYS A 80 -15.21 11.46 -2.32
N VAL A 81 -15.71 11.70 -1.10
CA VAL A 81 -14.88 11.77 0.11
C VAL A 81 -14.04 10.49 0.22
N PRO A 82 -12.70 10.57 0.32
CA PRO A 82 -11.86 9.38 0.41
C PRO A 82 -12.12 8.67 1.73
N THR A 83 -12.10 7.34 1.69
CA THR A 83 -11.94 6.54 2.91
C THR A 83 -10.51 6.72 3.42
N VAL A 84 -10.35 6.86 4.73
CA VAL A 84 -9.04 7.02 5.37
C VAL A 84 -8.79 5.86 6.33
N VAL A 85 -7.62 5.24 6.23
CA VAL A 85 -7.08 4.30 7.21
C VAL A 85 -5.79 4.90 7.76
N ASP A 86 -5.72 5.11 9.07
CA ASP A 86 -4.54 5.65 9.73
C ASP A 86 -3.60 4.52 10.17
N VAL A 87 -2.30 4.69 9.90
CA VAL A 87 -1.25 3.81 10.45
C VAL A 87 -0.64 4.51 11.65
N ASP A 88 -0.99 4.05 12.85
CA ASP A 88 -0.52 4.65 14.10
C ASP A 88 0.91 4.21 14.42
N LEU A 89 1.84 5.18 14.36
CA LEU A 89 3.26 5.02 14.69
C LEU A 89 3.75 6.21 15.53
N GLY A 90 2.87 6.83 16.31
CA GLY A 90 3.15 8.05 17.07
C GLY A 90 3.46 9.23 16.14
N ASP A 91 4.61 9.87 16.32
CA ASP A 91 5.04 11.03 15.51
C ASP A 91 5.24 10.73 14.01
N ARG A 92 5.28 9.44 13.65
CA ARG A 92 5.46 8.96 12.26
C ARG A 92 4.18 8.39 11.66
N SER A 93 3.03 8.67 12.29
CA SER A 93 1.73 8.23 11.78
C SER A 93 1.42 8.86 10.44
N TYR A 94 0.76 8.12 9.57
CA TYR A 94 0.38 8.61 8.24
C TYR A 94 -0.97 8.04 7.79
N PRO A 95 -1.72 8.81 6.97
CA PRO A 95 -2.98 8.36 6.39
C PRO A 95 -2.77 7.55 5.10
N ILE A 96 -3.65 6.59 4.90
CA ILE A 96 -3.89 5.89 3.64
C ILE A 96 -5.23 6.38 3.10
N TYR A 97 -5.21 7.14 2.01
CA TYR A 97 -6.41 7.60 1.31
C TYR A 97 -6.83 6.57 0.28
N ILE A 98 -8.10 6.17 0.28
CA ILE A 98 -8.65 5.14 -0.61
C ILE A 98 -9.92 5.67 -1.26
N GLY A 99 -9.98 5.63 -2.59
CA GLY A 99 -11.14 6.11 -3.34
C GLY A 99 -10.90 6.10 -4.84
N SER A 100 -11.92 6.50 -5.59
CA SER A 100 -11.89 6.65 -7.05
C SER A 100 -11.63 8.11 -7.41
N GLY A 101 -10.83 8.36 -8.46
CA GLY A 101 -10.49 9.69 -8.94
C GLY A 101 -9.63 10.51 -7.99
N LEU A 102 -8.91 9.88 -7.06
CA LEU A 102 -8.09 10.60 -6.08
C LEU A 102 -6.87 11.29 -6.70
N LEU A 103 -6.39 10.83 -7.86
CA LEU A 103 -5.34 11.53 -8.60
C LEU A 103 -5.78 12.93 -9.05
N ASP A 104 -7.08 13.16 -9.18
CA ASP A 104 -7.63 14.45 -9.61
C ASP A 104 -7.94 15.39 -8.43
N ALA A 105 -7.53 15.03 -7.20
CA ALA A 105 -7.69 15.78 -5.95
C ALA A 105 -6.33 16.32 -5.42
N PRO A 106 -5.87 17.51 -5.88
CA PRO A 106 -4.55 18.09 -5.59
C PRO A 106 -4.29 18.23 -4.09
N ASP A 107 -5.31 18.63 -3.34
CA ASP A 107 -5.21 18.88 -1.90
C ASP A 107 -4.75 17.65 -1.12
N LEU A 108 -5.04 16.43 -1.61
CA LEU A 108 -4.62 15.19 -0.96
C LEU A 108 -3.12 14.94 -1.08
N LEU A 109 -2.49 15.30 -2.21
CA LEU A 109 -1.05 15.18 -2.38
C LEU A 109 -0.31 16.37 -1.79
N GLN A 110 -0.75 17.59 -2.14
CA GLN A 110 -0.03 18.82 -1.84
C GLN A 110 0.12 19.07 -0.32
N ARG A 111 -0.83 18.63 0.50
CA ARG A 111 -0.75 18.76 1.97
C ARG A 111 0.41 17.97 2.60
N HIS A 112 0.91 16.95 1.91
CA HIS A 112 2.03 16.11 2.37
C HIS A 112 3.36 16.47 1.72
N VAL A 113 3.38 17.51 0.88
CA VAL A 113 4.59 18.05 0.26
C VAL A 113 5.15 19.16 1.17
N ALA A 114 6.25 18.87 1.86
CA ALA A 114 6.83 19.80 2.85
C ALA A 114 7.74 20.89 2.25
N GLY A 115 7.99 20.87 0.94
CA GLY A 115 8.94 21.76 0.26
C GLY A 115 8.50 22.17 -1.14
N LYS A 116 9.45 22.68 -1.93
CA LYS A 116 9.19 23.25 -3.28
C LYS A 116 9.62 22.34 -4.44
N ARG A 117 10.30 21.24 -4.13
CA ARG A 117 10.88 20.32 -5.12
C ARG A 117 10.30 18.93 -4.89
N VAL A 118 9.73 18.36 -5.94
CA VAL A 118 9.20 17.00 -5.93
C VAL A 118 9.89 16.18 -7.01
N LEU A 119 10.28 14.94 -6.69
CA LEU A 119 10.78 13.96 -7.66
C LEU A 119 9.78 12.83 -7.80
N VAL A 120 9.12 12.73 -8.95
CA VAL A 120 8.27 11.58 -9.27
C VAL A 120 9.14 10.46 -9.84
N VAL A 121 9.17 9.32 -9.14
CA VAL A 121 9.85 8.10 -9.58
C VAL A 121 8.79 7.14 -10.09
N THR A 122 8.91 6.72 -11.34
CA THR A 122 7.99 5.78 -11.98
C THR A 122 8.74 4.86 -12.95
N ASN A 123 8.04 4.00 -13.68
CA ASN A 123 8.62 3.15 -14.72
C ASN A 123 8.10 3.48 -16.12
N THR A 124 8.70 2.84 -17.14
CA THR A 124 8.33 3.01 -18.55
C THR A 124 6.88 2.64 -18.88
N THR A 125 6.23 1.80 -18.08
CA THR A 125 4.85 1.31 -18.31
C THR A 125 3.81 2.25 -17.69
N ILE A 126 4.09 2.75 -16.48
CA ILE A 126 3.18 3.58 -15.68
C ILE A 126 3.29 5.07 -16.08
N ALA A 127 4.47 5.53 -16.50
CA ALA A 127 4.69 6.91 -16.92
C ALA A 127 3.65 7.43 -17.93
N PRO A 128 3.44 6.78 -19.10
CA PRO A 128 2.50 7.28 -20.11
C PRO A 128 1.02 7.22 -19.67
N LEU A 129 0.70 6.51 -18.58
CA LEU A 129 -0.68 6.36 -18.09
C LEU A 129 -1.03 7.42 -17.05
N TYR A 130 -0.10 7.74 -16.13
CA TYR A 130 -0.43 8.47 -14.92
C TYR A 130 0.53 9.59 -14.54
N LEU A 131 1.73 9.69 -15.16
CA LEU A 131 2.73 10.68 -14.76
C LEU A 131 2.21 12.11 -14.91
N ASP A 132 1.67 12.46 -16.08
CA ASP A 132 1.17 13.81 -16.35
C ASP A 132 0.02 14.19 -15.41
N ARG A 133 -0.87 13.24 -15.09
CA ARG A 133 -1.96 13.44 -14.11
C ARG A 133 -1.42 13.73 -12.72
N VAL A 134 -0.38 13.03 -12.28
CA VAL A 134 0.25 13.25 -10.97
C VAL A 134 1.01 14.58 -10.94
N VAL A 135 1.72 14.94 -12.01
CA VAL A 135 2.41 16.23 -12.14
C VAL A 135 1.40 17.38 -12.06
N GLU A 136 0.29 17.27 -12.78
CA GLU A 136 -0.82 18.22 -12.71
C GLU A 136 -1.38 18.30 -11.28
N ALA A 137 -1.66 17.18 -10.63
CA ALA A 137 -2.16 17.17 -9.25
C ALA A 137 -1.19 17.85 -8.24
N LEU A 138 0.11 17.71 -8.46
CA LEU A 138 1.14 18.32 -7.59
C LEU A 138 1.33 19.83 -7.84
N THR A 139 1.01 20.32 -9.03
CA THR A 139 1.32 21.69 -9.46
C THR A 139 0.09 22.58 -9.64
N ARG A 140 -1.09 21.99 -9.87
CA ARG A 140 -2.33 22.71 -10.11
C ARG A 140 -2.66 23.60 -8.92
N GLY A 141 -2.79 24.89 -9.17
CA GLY A 141 -3.04 25.89 -8.14
C GLY A 141 -1.85 26.19 -7.21
N ASN A 142 -0.67 25.62 -7.46
CA ASN A 142 0.50 25.74 -6.60
C ASN A 142 1.79 26.05 -7.40
N SER A 143 2.00 27.34 -7.67
CA SER A 143 3.16 27.84 -8.42
C SER A 143 4.50 27.72 -7.67
N HIS A 144 4.49 27.29 -6.41
CA HIS A 144 5.69 27.15 -5.60
C HIS A 144 6.30 25.75 -5.66
N VAL A 145 5.57 24.77 -6.20
CA VAL A 145 6.05 23.39 -6.38
C VAL A 145 6.59 23.24 -7.79
N SER A 146 7.80 22.71 -7.90
CA SER A 146 8.40 22.27 -9.17
C SER A 146 8.62 20.77 -9.11
N VAL A 147 8.20 20.10 -10.18
CA VAL A 147 8.23 18.63 -10.28
C VAL A 147 9.26 18.22 -11.32
N GLU A 148 10.13 17.31 -10.93
CA GLU A 148 11.01 16.57 -11.82
C GLU A 148 10.56 15.11 -11.83
N SER A 149 10.94 14.34 -12.85
CA SER A 149 10.64 12.91 -12.90
C SER A 149 11.85 12.07 -13.28
N VAL A 150 11.88 10.84 -12.78
CA VAL A 150 12.77 9.77 -13.27
C VAL A 150 11.93 8.58 -13.70
N ILE A 151 12.19 8.10 -14.91
CA ILE A 151 11.50 6.96 -15.51
C ILE A 151 12.49 5.79 -15.54
N LEU A 152 12.21 4.77 -14.73
CA LEU A 152 13.01 3.56 -14.62
C LEU A 152 12.51 2.49 -15.60
N PRO A 153 13.35 1.51 -15.99
CA PRO A 153 12.87 0.36 -16.74
C PRO A 153 11.91 -0.49 -15.88
N ASP A 154 10.89 -1.08 -16.51
CA ASP A 154 9.88 -1.86 -15.80
C ASP A 154 10.30 -3.32 -15.53
N GLY A 155 10.02 -3.81 -14.32
CA GLY A 155 10.20 -5.20 -13.90
C GLY A 155 11.09 -5.40 -12.67
N GLU A 156 10.82 -6.49 -11.93
CA GLU A 156 11.55 -6.87 -10.69
C GLU A 156 13.07 -7.04 -10.92
N LYS A 157 13.49 -7.43 -12.13
CA LYS A 157 14.92 -7.59 -12.47
C LYS A 157 15.72 -6.31 -12.38
N TYR A 158 15.07 -5.15 -12.43
CA TYR A 158 15.68 -3.83 -12.31
C TYR A 158 15.62 -3.29 -10.87
N LYS A 159 15.10 -4.09 -9.93
CA LYS A 159 15.07 -3.74 -8.51
C LYS A 159 16.43 -3.97 -7.87
N ASP A 160 17.43 -3.24 -8.35
CA ASP A 160 18.84 -3.39 -8.00
C ASP A 160 19.50 -2.03 -7.71
N MET A 161 20.75 -2.07 -7.22
CA MET A 161 21.50 -0.85 -6.88
C MET A 161 21.81 0.02 -8.10
N GLY A 162 22.10 -0.59 -9.26
CA GLY A 162 22.45 0.16 -10.47
C GLY A 162 21.28 1.00 -10.99
N THR A 163 20.08 0.46 -10.92
CA THR A 163 18.86 1.21 -11.28
C THR A 163 18.48 2.22 -10.19
N LEU A 164 18.71 1.90 -8.91
CA LEU A 164 18.50 2.84 -7.80
C LEU A 164 19.37 4.11 -7.94
N MET A 165 20.61 3.97 -8.41
CA MET A 165 21.53 5.10 -8.63
C MET A 165 20.95 6.17 -9.56
N LYS A 166 20.14 5.78 -10.55
CA LYS A 166 19.48 6.75 -11.46
C LYS A 166 18.56 7.73 -10.73
N ILE A 167 17.95 7.30 -9.63
CA ILE A 167 17.12 8.17 -8.79
C ILE A 167 18.02 9.21 -8.10
N PHE A 168 19.16 8.77 -7.54
CA PHE A 168 20.11 9.67 -6.89
C PHE A 168 20.75 10.64 -7.87
N ASP A 169 21.20 10.16 -9.04
CA ASP A 169 21.80 10.98 -10.09
C ASP A 169 20.85 12.11 -10.48
N LYS A 170 19.59 11.79 -10.79
CA LYS A 170 18.58 12.80 -11.12
C LYS A 170 18.35 13.79 -9.97
N ALA A 171 18.26 13.32 -8.73
CA ALA A 171 18.04 14.19 -7.58
C ALA A 171 19.21 15.17 -7.36
N ILE A 172 20.45 14.70 -7.52
CA ILE A 172 21.69 15.50 -7.39
C ILE A 172 21.81 16.50 -8.54
N GLU A 173 21.62 16.06 -9.78
CA GLU A 173 21.64 16.91 -10.98
C GLU A 173 20.60 18.03 -10.88
N SER A 174 19.41 17.70 -10.36
CA SER A 174 18.30 18.62 -10.13
C SER A 174 18.47 19.47 -8.86
N ARG A 175 19.62 19.35 -8.18
CA ARG A 175 20.00 20.07 -6.94
C ARG A 175 18.92 20.01 -5.86
N MET A 176 18.33 18.85 -5.65
CA MET A 176 17.33 18.66 -4.60
C MET A 176 17.99 18.73 -3.22
N ASP A 177 17.26 19.31 -2.27
CA ASP A 177 17.70 19.44 -0.87
C ASP A 177 16.88 18.54 0.06
N ARG A 178 17.16 18.60 1.36
CA ARG A 178 16.48 17.78 2.38
C ARG A 178 14.97 18.03 2.54
N ARG A 179 14.44 19.11 1.94
CA ARG A 179 13.01 19.44 1.96
C ARG A 179 12.30 18.93 0.71
N CYS A 180 13.01 18.29 -0.23
CA CYS A 180 12.36 17.66 -1.37
C CYS A 180 11.44 16.53 -0.91
N THR A 181 10.48 16.18 -1.75
CA THR A 181 9.58 15.04 -1.54
C THR A 181 9.69 14.10 -2.73
N PHE A 182 9.96 12.82 -2.48
CA PHE A 182 9.93 11.80 -3.51
C PHE A 182 8.51 11.23 -3.63
N VAL A 183 8.04 10.95 -4.84
CA VAL A 183 6.72 10.38 -5.09
C VAL A 183 6.92 9.06 -5.83
N ALA A 184 6.57 7.95 -5.18
CA ALA A 184 6.60 6.63 -5.79
C ALA A 184 5.30 6.40 -6.57
N LEU A 185 5.35 6.47 -7.90
CA LEU A 185 4.21 6.23 -8.77
C LEU A 185 4.37 4.89 -9.51
N GLY A 186 3.69 3.85 -9.04
CA GLY A 186 3.77 2.53 -9.66
C GLY A 186 3.40 1.37 -8.75
N GLY A 187 3.82 0.16 -9.11
CA GLY A 187 3.68 -1.03 -8.27
C GLY A 187 4.73 -1.13 -7.16
N GLY A 188 4.77 -2.28 -6.47
CA GLY A 188 5.65 -2.50 -5.31
C GLY A 188 7.15 -2.39 -5.60
N VAL A 189 7.59 -2.67 -6.84
CA VAL A 189 9.00 -2.46 -7.25
C VAL A 189 9.38 -0.99 -7.13
N ILE A 190 8.58 -0.09 -7.71
CA ILE A 190 8.81 1.37 -7.64
C ILE A 190 8.64 1.87 -6.21
N GLY A 191 7.64 1.38 -5.48
CA GLY A 191 7.44 1.71 -4.06
C GLY A 191 8.68 1.42 -3.21
N ASP A 192 9.23 0.21 -3.32
CA ASP A 192 10.39 -0.21 -2.53
C ASP A 192 11.67 0.55 -2.92
N MET A 193 11.92 0.75 -4.23
CA MET A 193 13.09 1.48 -4.70
C MET A 193 13.02 2.97 -4.34
N CYS A 194 11.90 3.62 -4.60
CA CYS A 194 11.71 5.03 -4.30
C CYS A 194 11.76 5.28 -2.79
N GLY A 195 11.11 4.42 -1.99
CA GLY A 195 11.17 4.50 -0.53
C GLY A 195 12.60 4.33 0.01
N PHE A 196 13.38 3.40 -0.56
CA PHE A 196 14.77 3.20 -0.13
C PHE A 196 15.68 4.35 -0.57
N ALA A 197 15.46 4.89 -1.77
CA ALA A 197 16.14 6.09 -2.23
C ALA A 197 15.81 7.28 -1.32
N ALA A 198 14.54 7.49 -0.95
CA ALA A 198 14.14 8.55 -0.04
C ALA A 198 14.75 8.39 1.36
N ALA A 199 14.85 7.15 1.86
CA ALA A 199 15.46 6.86 3.16
C ALA A 199 16.95 7.21 3.23
N THR A 200 17.66 7.12 2.11
CA THR A 200 19.13 7.21 2.05
C THR A 200 19.63 8.51 1.44
N TYR A 201 18.86 9.12 0.53
CA TYR A 201 19.19 10.41 -0.08
C TYR A 201 19.28 11.49 1.00
N VAL A 202 20.41 12.18 1.08
CA VAL A 202 20.76 13.14 2.15
C VAL A 202 20.43 12.65 3.57
N ARG A 203 20.47 11.33 3.79
CA ARG A 203 20.11 10.62 5.05
C ARG A 203 18.63 10.71 5.45
N GLY A 204 17.75 10.94 4.48
CA GLY A 204 16.30 10.94 4.67
C GLY A 204 15.66 12.19 4.08
N VAL A 205 14.72 11.96 3.16
CA VAL A 205 13.78 12.97 2.64
C VAL A 205 12.36 12.43 2.66
N ASN A 206 11.39 13.32 2.69
CA ASN A 206 9.99 12.92 2.70
C ASN A 206 9.65 12.11 1.42
N PHE A 207 8.73 11.15 1.54
CA PHE A 207 8.19 10.50 0.36
C PHE A 207 6.71 10.15 0.49
N ILE A 208 6.04 10.04 -0.66
CA ILE A 208 4.62 9.70 -0.80
C ILE A 208 4.51 8.45 -1.68
N GLN A 209 3.59 7.55 -1.36
CA GLN A 209 3.27 6.40 -2.22
C GLN A 209 1.97 6.62 -3.00
N ILE A 210 2.02 6.34 -4.30
CA ILE A 210 0.86 6.26 -5.20
C ILE A 210 0.87 4.86 -5.84
N PRO A 211 0.39 3.83 -5.12
CA PRO A 211 0.43 2.45 -5.59
C PRO A 211 -0.61 2.19 -6.70
N THR A 212 -0.15 1.67 -7.85
CA THR A 212 -0.98 1.44 -9.04
C THR A 212 -1.25 -0.03 -9.34
N THR A 213 -0.89 -0.95 -8.43
CA THR A 213 -1.22 -2.37 -8.53
C THR A 213 -1.97 -2.80 -7.27
N LEU A 214 -2.88 -3.76 -7.39
CA LEU A 214 -3.63 -4.24 -6.23
C LEU A 214 -2.69 -4.77 -5.13
N MET A 215 -1.66 -5.53 -5.52
CA MET A 215 -0.62 -6.00 -4.59
C MET A 215 0.06 -4.85 -3.83
N ALA A 216 0.36 -3.73 -4.50
CA ALA A 216 0.96 -2.59 -3.84
C ALA A 216 -0.03 -1.85 -2.93
N GLN A 217 -1.28 -1.73 -3.36
CA GLN A 217 -2.35 -1.08 -2.60
C GLN A 217 -2.69 -1.81 -1.29
N VAL A 218 -2.69 -3.15 -1.31
CA VAL A 218 -3.09 -3.97 -0.15
C VAL A 218 -1.93 -4.44 0.72
N ASP A 219 -0.70 -4.38 0.20
CA ASP A 219 0.48 -4.88 0.90
C ASP A 219 1.64 -3.87 0.85
N SER A 220 2.42 -3.81 -0.24
CA SER A 220 3.76 -3.19 -0.20
C SER A 220 3.80 -1.71 0.15
N SER A 221 2.72 -0.96 -0.11
CA SER A 221 2.65 0.47 0.24
C SER A 221 2.51 0.74 1.75
N VAL A 222 2.16 -0.27 2.55
CA VAL A 222 1.91 -0.13 3.99
C VAL A 222 3.08 -0.71 4.81
N GLY A 223 3.50 0.03 5.83
CA GLY A 223 4.43 -0.44 6.85
C GLY A 223 5.92 -0.25 6.56
N GLY A 224 6.27 0.56 5.57
CA GLY A 224 7.58 1.17 5.43
C GLY A 224 8.76 0.23 5.18
N LYS A 225 8.54 -1.02 4.77
CA LYS A 225 9.62 -1.87 4.27
C LYS A 225 10.00 -1.39 2.88
N THR A 226 11.24 -0.96 2.70
CA THR A 226 11.75 -0.45 1.43
C THR A 226 13.07 -1.14 1.11
N GLY A 227 13.44 -1.26 -0.16
CA GLY A 227 14.72 -1.87 -0.50
C GLY A 227 14.88 -2.31 -1.94
N ILE A 228 15.98 -3.01 -2.16
CA ILE A 228 16.41 -3.58 -3.44
C ILE A 228 16.88 -5.02 -3.26
N ASN A 229 17.00 -5.72 -4.39
CA ASN A 229 17.52 -7.06 -4.45
C ASN A 229 19.05 -7.04 -4.59
N HIS A 230 19.67 -8.03 -3.98
CA HIS A 230 21.04 -8.45 -4.31
C HIS A 230 20.95 -9.67 -5.25
N PRO A 231 21.92 -9.91 -6.16
CA PRO A 231 21.90 -11.09 -7.03
C PRO A 231 21.72 -12.43 -6.30
N LEU A 232 22.17 -12.50 -5.05
CA LEU A 232 22.06 -13.69 -4.20
C LEU A 232 20.78 -13.75 -3.35
N ALA A 233 20.07 -12.64 -3.18
CA ALA A 233 18.95 -12.59 -2.25
C ALA A 233 17.98 -11.42 -2.49
N LYS A 234 16.68 -11.72 -2.43
CA LYS A 234 15.60 -10.75 -2.61
C LYS A 234 15.42 -9.88 -1.36
N ASN A 235 15.22 -8.57 -1.53
CA ASN A 235 14.90 -7.62 -0.45
C ASN A 235 15.87 -7.59 0.75
N MET A 236 17.13 -8.01 0.58
CA MET A 236 18.09 -8.07 1.70
C MET A 236 18.81 -6.75 1.98
N ILE A 237 18.67 -5.75 1.10
CA ILE A 237 19.28 -4.43 1.24
C ILE A 237 18.15 -3.42 1.24
N GLY A 238 17.96 -2.70 2.34
CA GLY A 238 16.81 -1.84 2.49
C GLY A 238 16.78 -1.05 3.80
N ALA A 239 15.66 -0.36 4.03
CA ALA A 239 15.40 0.42 5.23
C ALA A 239 13.93 0.32 5.65
N PHE A 240 13.68 0.42 6.95
CA PHE A 240 12.35 0.72 7.48
C PHE A 240 12.14 2.25 7.43
N TYR A 241 11.34 2.72 6.47
CA TYR A 241 11.13 4.14 6.20
C TYR A 241 9.67 4.40 5.82
N GLN A 242 8.96 5.21 6.62
CA GLN A 242 7.51 5.43 6.48
C GLN A 242 7.21 6.59 5.51
N PRO A 243 6.18 6.46 4.67
CA PRO A 243 5.73 7.55 3.82
C PRO A 243 5.04 8.65 4.63
N GLN A 244 4.90 9.83 4.04
CA GLN A 244 4.04 10.90 4.57
C GLN A 244 2.56 10.58 4.36
N CYS A 245 2.23 9.90 3.27
CA CYS A 245 0.92 9.31 3.03
C CYS A 245 0.99 8.23 1.95
N VAL A 246 -0.09 7.45 1.86
CA VAL A 246 -0.37 6.56 0.73
C VAL A 246 -1.66 7.03 0.07
N LEU A 247 -1.64 7.24 -1.25
CA LEU A 247 -2.81 7.66 -2.02
C LEU A 247 -3.20 6.56 -3.01
N ILE A 248 -4.29 5.86 -2.69
CA ILE A 248 -4.82 4.74 -3.45
C ILE A 248 -6.01 5.22 -4.29
N ASP A 249 -5.72 5.56 -5.55
CA ASP A 249 -6.75 5.75 -6.56
C ASP A 249 -7.13 4.40 -7.18
N THR A 250 -8.34 3.92 -6.89
CA THR A 250 -8.85 2.64 -7.38
C THR A 250 -8.96 2.60 -8.90
N ASP A 251 -9.07 3.75 -9.57
CA ASP A 251 -9.22 3.81 -11.02
C ASP A 251 -7.94 3.38 -11.75
N THR A 252 -6.79 3.44 -11.07
CA THR A 252 -5.51 2.96 -11.60
C THR A 252 -5.52 1.45 -11.86
N LEU A 253 -6.41 0.72 -11.18
CA LEU A 253 -6.61 -0.71 -11.41
C LEU A 253 -7.27 -0.98 -12.76
N ASN A 254 -7.97 -0.03 -13.39
CA ASN A 254 -8.65 -0.29 -14.67
C ASN A 254 -7.69 -0.62 -15.82
N THR A 255 -6.43 -0.16 -15.75
CA THR A 255 -5.39 -0.49 -16.75
C THR A 255 -4.49 -1.64 -16.32
N LEU A 256 -4.68 -2.19 -15.11
CA LEU A 256 -3.83 -3.25 -14.58
C LEU A 256 -4.16 -4.59 -15.28
N PRO A 257 -3.20 -5.36 -15.82
CA PRO A 257 -3.49 -6.65 -16.43
C PRO A 257 -4.20 -7.62 -15.47
N ASP A 258 -5.11 -8.47 -15.97
CA ASP A 258 -5.89 -9.41 -15.15
C ASP A 258 -5.00 -10.32 -14.29
N ARG A 259 -3.85 -10.74 -14.81
CA ARG A 259 -2.88 -11.56 -14.08
C ARG A 259 -2.34 -10.82 -12.85
N GLU A 260 -2.04 -9.53 -12.98
CA GLU A 260 -1.52 -8.71 -11.88
C GLU A 260 -2.61 -8.40 -10.85
N LEU A 261 -3.87 -8.22 -11.30
CA LEU A 261 -5.03 -8.14 -10.42
C LEU A 261 -5.17 -9.42 -9.58
N ALA A 262 -5.18 -10.58 -10.23
CA ALA A 262 -5.29 -11.88 -9.58
C ALA A 262 -4.13 -12.14 -8.59
N SER A 263 -2.90 -11.71 -8.94
CA SER A 263 -1.76 -11.74 -8.03
C SER A 263 -2.01 -10.92 -6.75
N GLY A 264 -2.57 -9.71 -6.89
CA GLY A 264 -2.96 -8.86 -5.76
C GLY A 264 -4.09 -9.46 -4.90
N ILE A 265 -5.07 -10.12 -5.52
CA ILE A 265 -6.13 -10.85 -4.80
C ILE A 265 -5.54 -11.96 -3.92
N GLY A 266 -4.44 -12.60 -4.34
CA GLY A 266 -3.72 -13.55 -3.51
C GLY A 266 -3.30 -12.98 -2.14
N GLU A 267 -2.84 -11.72 -2.12
CA GLU A 267 -2.50 -11.03 -0.86
C GLU A 267 -3.75 -10.62 -0.06
N VAL A 268 -4.86 -10.29 -0.72
CA VAL A 268 -6.15 -10.06 -0.06
C VAL A 268 -6.60 -11.32 0.69
N ILE A 269 -6.48 -12.49 0.04
CA ILE A 269 -6.81 -13.80 0.62
C ILE A 269 -5.92 -14.14 1.82
N LYS A 270 -4.63 -13.85 1.73
CA LYS A 270 -3.67 -14.06 2.82
C LYS A 270 -4.18 -13.43 4.13
N TYR A 271 -4.64 -12.19 4.11
CA TYR A 271 -5.12 -11.51 5.33
C TYR A 271 -6.32 -12.22 5.98
N GLY A 272 -7.26 -12.69 5.15
CA GLY A 272 -8.40 -13.45 5.62
C GLY A 272 -7.99 -14.73 6.35
N LEU A 273 -7.06 -15.48 5.75
CA LEU A 273 -6.58 -16.75 6.30
C LEU A 273 -5.74 -16.60 7.58
N ILE A 274 -4.88 -15.58 7.66
CA ILE A 274 -3.96 -15.46 8.80
C ILE A 274 -4.60 -14.85 10.04
N ARG A 275 -5.60 -13.97 9.88
CA ARG A 275 -6.10 -13.19 11.02
C ARG A 275 -7.55 -12.69 10.94
N ASP A 276 -8.26 -12.86 9.83
CA ASP A 276 -9.57 -12.23 9.65
C ASP A 276 -10.58 -13.15 8.95
N ALA A 277 -11.09 -14.13 9.69
CA ALA A 277 -12.05 -15.12 9.18
C ALA A 277 -13.31 -14.47 8.57
N LYS A 278 -13.83 -13.39 9.17
CA LYS A 278 -14.99 -12.66 8.62
C LYS A 278 -14.67 -12.01 7.27
N PHE A 279 -13.44 -11.51 7.11
CA PHE A 279 -12.99 -11.00 5.82
C PHE A 279 -12.82 -12.13 4.80
N PHE A 280 -12.33 -13.30 5.20
CA PHE A 280 -12.27 -14.47 4.32
C PHE A 280 -13.66 -14.90 3.83
N GLU A 281 -14.65 -15.02 4.73
CA GLU A 281 -16.05 -15.32 4.37
C GLU A 281 -16.68 -14.24 3.46
N TRP A 282 -16.25 -12.99 3.59
CA TRP A 282 -16.66 -11.93 2.68
C TRP A 282 -16.04 -12.13 1.29
N GLN A 283 -14.76 -12.49 1.20
CA GLN A 283 -14.06 -12.72 -0.06
C GLN A 283 -14.69 -13.88 -0.85
N GLU A 284 -15.04 -14.98 -0.18
CA GLU A 284 -15.72 -16.12 -0.81
C GLU A 284 -17.01 -15.71 -1.51
N ARG A 285 -17.78 -14.79 -0.92
CA ARG A 285 -19.05 -14.29 -1.47
C ARG A 285 -18.89 -13.21 -2.54
N ASN A 286 -17.73 -12.55 -2.62
CA ASN A 286 -17.51 -11.38 -3.48
C ASN A 286 -16.37 -11.59 -4.50
N MET A 287 -15.86 -12.81 -4.65
CA MET A 287 -14.72 -13.11 -5.54
C MET A 287 -15.02 -12.74 -7.00
N GLU A 288 -16.22 -13.05 -7.50
CA GLU A 288 -16.63 -12.68 -8.85
C GLU A 288 -16.61 -11.16 -9.05
N ALA A 289 -17.10 -10.40 -8.06
CA ALA A 289 -17.08 -8.94 -8.10
C ALA A 289 -15.65 -8.38 -8.08
N LEU A 290 -14.74 -8.97 -7.30
CA LEU A 290 -13.32 -8.58 -7.27
C LEU A 290 -12.63 -8.82 -8.62
N LEU A 291 -12.85 -9.99 -9.21
CA LEU A 291 -12.30 -10.34 -10.54
C LEU A 291 -12.89 -9.47 -11.65
N ALA A 292 -14.16 -9.07 -11.52
CA ALA A 292 -14.84 -8.15 -12.42
C ALA A 292 -14.48 -6.67 -12.19
N ARG A 293 -13.57 -6.36 -11.25
CA ARG A 293 -13.14 -5.00 -10.89
C ARG A 293 -14.28 -4.12 -10.40
N ASP A 294 -15.25 -4.70 -9.69
CA ASP A 294 -16.30 -3.90 -9.06
C ASP A 294 -15.68 -2.88 -8.10
N SER A 295 -16.01 -1.61 -8.32
CA SER A 295 -15.43 -0.49 -7.58
C SER A 295 -15.68 -0.58 -6.06
N SER A 296 -16.85 -1.08 -5.65
CA SER A 296 -17.21 -1.19 -4.23
C SER A 296 -16.50 -2.35 -3.55
N ALA A 297 -16.43 -3.50 -4.24
CA ALA A 297 -15.72 -4.68 -3.76
C ALA A 297 -14.21 -4.41 -3.64
N LEU A 298 -13.60 -3.79 -4.66
CA LEU A 298 -12.19 -3.42 -4.62
C LEU A 298 -11.89 -2.41 -3.50
N ALA A 299 -12.69 -1.35 -3.37
CA ALA A 299 -12.51 -0.37 -2.30
C ALA A 299 -12.60 -1.01 -0.90
N TYR A 300 -13.57 -1.90 -0.68
CA TYR A 300 -13.70 -2.62 0.59
C TYR A 300 -12.51 -3.57 0.83
N ALA A 301 -12.11 -4.34 -0.18
CA ALA A 301 -10.99 -5.26 -0.05
C ALA A 301 -9.69 -4.53 0.28
N ILE A 302 -9.41 -3.42 -0.41
CA ILE A 302 -8.23 -2.58 -0.16
C ILE A 302 -8.28 -2.02 1.26
N LYS A 303 -9.39 -1.38 1.65
CA LYS A 303 -9.58 -0.83 2.99
C LYS A 303 -9.30 -1.88 4.07
N ARG A 304 -9.93 -3.05 3.95
CA ARG A 304 -9.83 -4.09 4.98
C ARG A 304 -8.44 -4.73 5.03
N SER A 305 -7.76 -4.85 3.89
CA SER A 305 -6.37 -5.27 3.84
C SER A 305 -5.43 -4.25 4.49
N CYS A 306 -5.62 -2.95 4.20
CA CYS A 306 -4.85 -1.87 4.82
C CYS A 306 -5.04 -1.85 6.34
N GLU A 307 -6.28 -1.98 6.85
CA GLU A 307 -6.57 -2.10 8.29
C GLU A 307 -5.83 -3.30 8.90
N ASN A 308 -5.96 -4.48 8.29
CA ASN A 308 -5.29 -5.69 8.77
C ASN A 308 -3.78 -5.53 8.82
N LYS A 309 -3.17 -4.83 7.87
CA LYS A 309 -1.72 -4.60 7.87
C LYS A 309 -1.30 -3.48 8.83
N ALA A 310 -2.06 -2.39 8.89
CA ALA A 310 -1.83 -1.26 9.79
C ALA A 310 -1.80 -1.74 11.25
N ASP A 311 -2.79 -2.54 11.67
CA ASP A 311 -2.84 -3.14 13.01
C ASP A 311 -1.56 -3.92 13.35
N VAL A 312 -1.04 -4.73 12.43
CA VAL A 312 0.21 -5.48 12.67
C VAL A 312 1.40 -4.54 12.75
N VAL A 313 1.47 -3.56 11.85
CA VAL A 313 2.58 -2.61 11.75
C VAL A 313 2.67 -1.73 12.99
N SER A 314 1.53 -1.25 13.51
CA SER A 314 1.48 -0.46 14.74
C SER A 314 1.95 -1.24 15.96
N LEU A 315 1.71 -2.56 15.98
CA LEU A 315 2.17 -3.45 17.06
C LEU A 315 3.64 -3.89 16.91
N ASP A 316 4.13 -4.02 15.67
CA ASP A 316 5.47 -4.56 15.37
C ASP A 316 6.08 -3.96 14.09
N GLU A 317 6.42 -2.67 14.13
CA GLU A 317 6.93 -1.93 12.97
C GLU A 317 8.20 -2.58 12.38
N LYS A 318 9.13 -3.03 13.23
CA LYS A 318 10.44 -3.52 12.80
C LYS A 318 10.55 -5.04 12.71
N GLU A 319 9.41 -5.73 12.69
CA GLU A 319 9.32 -7.18 12.51
C GLU A 319 10.17 -7.99 13.51
N SER A 320 9.93 -7.74 14.81
CA SER A 320 10.54 -8.46 15.92
C SER A 320 9.81 -9.76 16.26
N GLY A 321 8.58 -9.97 15.78
CA GLY A 321 7.81 -11.19 16.01
C GLY A 321 6.48 -11.25 15.28
N LEU A 322 5.48 -10.49 15.75
CA LEU A 322 4.10 -10.55 15.26
C LEU A 322 3.99 -10.31 13.75
N ARG A 323 4.80 -9.39 13.21
CA ARG A 323 4.79 -9.06 11.78
C ARG A 323 5.29 -10.19 10.89
N ALA A 324 6.00 -11.18 11.44
CA ALA A 324 6.41 -12.37 10.70
C ALA A 324 5.22 -13.24 10.26
N THR A 325 4.04 -13.12 10.90
CA THR A 325 2.82 -13.80 10.46
C THR A 325 2.37 -13.39 9.06
N LEU A 326 2.70 -12.15 8.64
CA LEU A 326 2.43 -11.66 7.29
C LEU A 326 3.28 -12.34 6.21
N ASN A 327 4.32 -13.08 6.61
CA ASN A 327 5.17 -13.86 5.71
C ASN A 327 4.58 -15.24 5.40
N LEU A 328 3.32 -15.54 5.78
CA LEU A 328 2.67 -16.78 5.36
C LEU A 328 2.75 -16.94 3.84
N GLY A 329 3.24 -18.10 3.38
CA GLY A 329 3.45 -18.39 1.96
C GLY A 329 4.72 -17.82 1.34
N HIS A 330 5.33 -16.78 1.93
CA HIS A 330 6.52 -16.14 1.37
C HIS A 330 7.76 -17.04 1.40
N THR A 331 7.94 -17.84 2.45
CA THR A 331 9.07 -18.79 2.53
C THR A 331 9.09 -19.77 1.35
N PHE A 332 7.93 -20.29 0.95
CA PHE A 332 7.84 -21.20 -0.19
C PHE A 332 7.87 -20.45 -1.55
N GLY A 333 7.35 -19.23 -1.61
CA GLY A 333 7.47 -18.36 -2.79
C GLY A 333 8.92 -17.99 -3.10
N HIS A 334 9.73 -17.72 -2.07
CA HIS A 334 11.16 -17.43 -2.20
C HIS A 334 11.98 -18.65 -2.62
N VAL A 335 11.66 -19.85 -2.13
CA VAL A 335 12.38 -21.08 -2.50
C VAL A 335 12.19 -21.42 -3.98
N ARG A 336 10.98 -21.25 -4.53
CA ARG A 336 10.75 -21.50 -5.98
C ARG A 336 11.52 -20.55 -6.91
N TYR A 337 11.90 -19.35 -6.46
CA TYR A 337 12.71 -18.42 -7.26
C TYR A 337 14.07 -19.01 -7.66
N ARG A 338 14.67 -19.86 -6.80
CA ARG A 338 15.98 -20.45 -7.07
C ARG A 338 15.94 -21.48 -8.19
N ASP A 339 14.82 -22.18 -8.33
CA ASP A 339 14.70 -23.34 -9.23
C ASP A 339 13.83 -23.05 -10.47
N PHE A 340 12.99 -22.00 -10.47
CA PHE A 340 12.15 -21.59 -11.62
C PHE A 340 12.07 -20.05 -11.73
N PRO A 341 12.74 -19.42 -12.71
CA PRO A 341 12.80 -17.95 -12.86
C PRO A 341 11.49 -17.31 -13.35
N ASN A 342 10.43 -18.08 -13.60
CA ASN A 342 9.11 -17.58 -13.99
C ASN A 342 8.24 -17.34 -12.74
N TYR A 343 8.16 -16.06 -12.37
CA TYR A 343 7.58 -15.48 -11.16
C TYR A 343 6.16 -15.91 -10.80
N TYR A 344 5.95 -16.36 -9.55
CA TYR A 344 4.63 -16.34 -8.91
C TYR A 344 4.71 -16.13 -7.41
N ASN A 345 3.73 -15.39 -6.90
CA ASN A 345 3.35 -15.38 -5.50
C ASN A 345 2.87 -16.80 -5.13
N PHE A 346 3.31 -17.34 -3.99
CA PHE A 346 3.00 -18.71 -3.56
C PHE A 346 1.50 -19.00 -3.55
N PHE A 347 0.68 -17.99 -3.25
CA PHE A 347 -0.78 -18.05 -3.26
C PHE A 347 -1.39 -18.17 -4.66
N PHE A 348 -0.79 -17.55 -5.68
CA PHE A 348 -1.28 -17.59 -7.07
C PHE A 348 -1.31 -19.01 -7.63
N VAL A 349 -0.27 -19.79 -7.34
CA VAL A 349 -0.11 -21.17 -7.84
C VAL A 349 -1.01 -22.16 -7.09
N LEU A 350 -1.25 -21.93 -5.80
CA LEU A 350 -1.90 -22.92 -4.93
C LEU A 350 -3.41 -22.72 -4.78
N ILE A 351 -3.90 -21.47 -4.83
CA ILE A 351 -5.33 -21.16 -4.63
C ILE A 351 -6.08 -20.92 -5.95
N LEU A 352 -5.48 -20.22 -6.92
CA LEU A 352 -6.20 -19.79 -8.12
C LEU A 352 -6.08 -20.75 -9.31
N GLY A 353 -5.30 -21.83 -9.20
CA GLY A 353 -5.29 -22.92 -10.18
C GLY A 353 -4.90 -22.54 -11.61
N PHE A 354 -4.26 -21.39 -11.84
CA PHE A 354 -3.83 -20.99 -13.19
C PHE A 354 -2.57 -21.77 -13.61
N PRO A 355 -2.63 -22.62 -14.66
CA PRO A 355 -1.45 -23.28 -15.16
C PRO A 355 -0.49 -22.26 -15.78
N ASN A 356 0.81 -22.49 -15.57
CA ASN A 356 1.88 -21.84 -16.32
C ASN A 356 1.63 -22.06 -17.82
N LYS A 357 1.22 -21.01 -18.55
CA LYS A 357 1.44 -21.00 -20.00
C LYS A 357 2.85 -20.45 -20.22
N SER A 358 3.69 -21.35 -20.70
CA SER A 358 5.10 -21.21 -21.10
C SER A 358 5.36 -20.04 -22.03
#